data_AF-A0A9E2P766-F1
#
_entry.id   AF-A0A9E2P766-F1
#
_cell.length_a   1.000
_cell.length_b   1.000
_cell.length_c   1.000
_cell.angle_alpha   90.00
_cell.angle_beta   90.00
_cell.angle_gamma   90.00
#
_symmetry.space_group_name_H-M   'P 1'
#
loop_
_entity.id
_entity.type
_entity.pdbx_description
1 polymer ?
#
loop_
_entity_poly.entity_id
_entity_poly.type
_entity_poly.pdbx_seq_one_letter_code
_entity_poly.pdbx_strand_id
1 'polypeptide(L)'
;MRTPRDKKRLMIGGAVAAVVIVGGGFAVWSMTRAPEAAPEAEAEEAHGAGEALEMDAARIQAAGIILAPVGSGSLSAEIVAQGTVVGTPQGEAVLAARADGVISRVALRLGDSVRAGQTVALIESREASTIAAERSAAQARLTAARQAL
;
A
#
# COMPACT_ATOMS: atom_id res chain seq x y z
N MET A 1 -33.02 3.88 45.53
CA MET A 1 -32.33 4.13 44.25
C MET A 1 -32.29 2.83 43.47
N ARG A 2 -33.19 2.64 42.48
CA ARG A 2 -33.43 1.36 41.79
C ARG A 2 -32.47 1.15 40.63
N THR A 3 -31.88 -0.04 40.56
CA THR A 3 -30.91 -0.52 39.58
C THR A 3 -31.53 -0.83 38.22
N PRO A 4 -30.91 -0.44 37.09
CA PRO A 4 -31.27 -0.96 35.77
C PRO A 4 -30.19 -1.91 35.24
N ARG A 5 -30.27 -3.21 35.57
CA ARG A 5 -29.33 -4.24 35.04
C ARG A 5 -29.99 -5.26 34.10
N ASP A 6 -31.33 -5.27 34.02
CA ASP A 6 -32.07 -6.35 33.35
C ASP A 6 -32.26 -6.14 31.84
N LYS A 7 -32.15 -4.89 31.36
CA LYS A 7 -32.41 -4.53 29.96
C LYS A 7 -31.33 -5.06 28.99
N LYS A 8 -30.10 -5.29 29.48
CA LYS A 8 -28.98 -5.83 28.67
C LYS A 8 -29.08 -7.35 28.45
N ARG A 9 -29.71 -8.10 29.37
CA ARG A 9 -29.87 -9.56 29.27
C ARG A 9 -31.03 -9.94 28.33
N LEU A 10 -32.07 -9.11 28.27
CA LEU A 10 -33.18 -9.27 27.33
C LEU A 10 -32.76 -8.99 25.86
N MET A 11 -31.87 -8.03 25.62
CA MET A 11 -31.35 -7.77 24.27
C MET A 11 -30.41 -8.87 23.76
N ILE A 12 -29.64 -9.51 24.64
CA ILE A 12 -28.78 -10.65 24.27
C ILE A 12 -29.63 -11.89 23.95
N GLY A 13 -30.72 -12.13 24.71
CA GLY A 13 -31.65 -13.23 24.43
C GLY A 13 -32.37 -13.08 23.08
N GLY A 14 -32.79 -11.86 22.73
CA GLY A 14 -33.44 -11.58 21.44
C GLY A 14 -32.51 -11.73 20.23
N ALA A 15 -31.24 -11.33 20.36
CA ALA A 15 -30.25 -11.46 19.29
C ALA A 15 -29.87 -12.92 19.00
N VAL A 16 -29.79 -13.77 20.02
CA VAL A 16 -29.51 -15.20 19.84
C VAL A 16 -30.69 -15.93 19.20
N ALA A 17 -31.93 -15.58 19.54
CA ALA A 17 -33.12 -16.19 18.92
C ALA A 17 -33.24 -15.84 17.41
N ALA A 18 -32.87 -14.63 17.01
CA ALA A 18 -32.89 -14.22 15.60
C ALA A 18 -31.85 -14.97 14.74
N VAL A 19 -30.66 -15.24 15.29
CA VAL A 19 -29.60 -16.00 14.60
C VAL A 19 -29.99 -17.48 14.40
N VAL A 20 -30.72 -18.07 15.36
CA VAL A 20 -31.18 -19.46 15.25
C VAL A 20 -32.30 -19.63 14.21
N ILE A 21 -33.20 -18.65 14.06
CA ILE A 21 -34.27 -18.72 13.05
C ILE A 21 -33.70 -18.54 11.63
N VAL A 22 -32.74 -17.62 11.45
CA VAL A 22 -32.08 -17.40 10.15
C VAL A 22 -31.15 -18.57 9.80
N GLY A 23 -30.37 -19.07 10.76
CA GLY A 23 -29.48 -20.23 10.56
C GLY A 23 -30.24 -21.55 10.36
N GLY A 24 -31.32 -21.78 11.11
CA GLY A 24 -32.16 -22.97 10.97
C GLY A 24 -32.96 -22.99 9.67
N GLY A 25 -33.49 -21.84 9.23
CA GLY A 25 -34.15 -21.70 7.94
C GLY A 25 -33.20 -21.93 6.76
N PHE A 26 -31.97 -21.41 6.84
CA PHE A 26 -30.92 -21.63 5.82
C PHE A 26 -30.48 -23.09 5.76
N ALA A 27 -30.32 -23.75 6.91
CA ALA A 27 -29.95 -25.16 6.97
C ALA A 27 -31.03 -26.06 6.34
N VAL A 28 -32.31 -25.85 6.68
CA VAL A 28 -33.44 -26.62 6.10
C VAL A 28 -33.61 -26.32 4.60
N TRP A 29 -33.41 -25.08 4.15
CA TRP A 29 -33.43 -24.73 2.73
C TRP A 29 -32.26 -25.32 1.94
N SER A 30 -31.08 -25.41 2.54
CA SER A 30 -29.91 -26.04 1.90
C SER A 30 -30.05 -27.57 1.78
N MET A 31 -30.83 -28.19 2.67
CA MET A 31 -31.01 -29.64 2.69
C MET A 31 -32.14 -30.13 1.77
N THR A 32 -33.00 -29.23 1.29
CA THR A 32 -34.08 -29.54 0.31
C THR A 32 -33.80 -29.05 -1.10
N ARG A 33 -32.69 -28.34 -1.34
CA ARG A 33 -32.21 -28.12 -2.72
C ARG A 33 -31.61 -29.42 -3.26
N ALA A 34 -32.33 -30.05 -4.18
CA ALA A 34 -31.73 -30.99 -5.11
C ALA A 34 -30.53 -30.30 -5.79
N PRO A 35 -29.39 -30.99 -5.99
CA PRO A 35 -28.21 -30.38 -6.60
C PRO A 35 -28.60 -29.92 -8.00
N GLU A 36 -28.67 -28.61 -8.18
CA GLU A 36 -28.80 -27.98 -9.48
C GLU A 36 -27.56 -28.37 -10.28
N ALA A 37 -27.79 -29.05 -11.39
CA ALA A 37 -26.75 -29.59 -12.26
C ALA A 37 -25.68 -28.53 -12.49
N ALA A 38 -24.42 -28.93 -12.29
CA ALA A 38 -23.28 -28.10 -12.63
C ALA A 38 -23.46 -27.56 -14.06
N PRO A 39 -23.16 -26.27 -14.31
CA PRO A 39 -23.17 -25.77 -15.68
C PRO A 39 -22.19 -26.62 -16.48
N GLU A 40 -22.67 -27.10 -17.62
CA GLU A 40 -21.88 -27.86 -18.60
C GLU A 40 -20.55 -27.14 -18.81
N ALA A 41 -19.47 -27.83 -18.47
CA ALA A 41 -18.14 -27.43 -18.90
C ALA A 41 -18.18 -27.33 -20.43
N GLU A 42 -18.01 -26.11 -20.92
CA GLU A 42 -17.74 -25.85 -22.33
C GLU A 42 -16.60 -26.78 -22.78
N ALA A 43 -16.84 -27.43 -23.92
CA ALA A 43 -16.03 -28.48 -24.51
C ALA A 43 -14.53 -28.29 -24.28
N GLU A 44 -13.93 -29.28 -23.62
CA GLU A 44 -12.50 -29.53 -23.74
C GLU A 44 -12.15 -29.59 -25.24
N GLU A 45 -11.19 -28.78 -25.65
CA GLU A 45 -10.45 -29.03 -26.88
C GLU A 45 -9.94 -30.48 -26.82
N ALA A 46 -10.45 -31.32 -27.73
CA ALA A 46 -9.93 -32.65 -27.93
C ALA A 46 -8.48 -32.53 -28.39
N HIS A 47 -7.54 -32.61 -27.46
CA HIS A 47 -6.16 -32.89 -27.79
C HIS A 47 -6.15 -34.20 -28.58
N GLY A 48 -5.70 -34.11 -29.83
CA GLY A 48 -5.92 -35.11 -30.86
C GLY A 48 -5.74 -36.53 -30.36
N ALA A 49 -6.71 -37.39 -30.66
CA ALA A 49 -6.61 -38.82 -30.45
C ALA A 49 -5.44 -39.35 -31.29
N GLY A 50 -4.24 -39.34 -30.70
CA GLY A 50 -3.17 -40.21 -31.14
C GLY A 50 -3.64 -41.66 -31.03
N GLU A 51 -3.17 -42.52 -31.92
CA GLU A 51 -3.47 -43.95 -31.88
C GLU A 51 -3.05 -44.51 -30.50
N ALA A 52 -4.03 -45.00 -29.74
CA ALA A 52 -3.75 -45.66 -28.47
C ALA A 52 -3.09 -47.01 -28.75
N LEU A 53 -1.93 -47.26 -28.16
CA LEU A 53 -1.21 -48.52 -28.28
C LEU A 53 -1.64 -49.48 -27.16
N GLU A 54 -2.22 -50.63 -27.52
CA GLU A 54 -2.53 -51.68 -26.56
C GLU A 54 -1.25 -52.37 -26.07
N MET A 55 -1.06 -52.40 -24.75
CA MET A 55 0.08 -53.06 -24.11
C MET A 55 -0.38 -53.89 -22.91
N ASP A 56 0.19 -55.08 -22.76
CA ASP A 56 -0.01 -55.93 -21.59
C ASP A 56 0.86 -55.48 -20.39
N ALA A 57 0.48 -55.90 -19.19
CA ALA A 57 1.15 -55.51 -17.95
C ALA A 57 2.61 -55.99 -17.86
N ALA A 58 2.94 -57.15 -18.48
CA ALA A 58 4.29 -57.69 -18.47
C ALA A 58 5.23 -56.84 -19.33
N ARG A 59 4.73 -56.32 -20.45
CA ARG A 59 5.45 -55.40 -21.34
C ARG A 59 5.63 -54.02 -20.72
N ILE A 60 4.62 -53.51 -20.03
CA ILE A 60 4.72 -52.26 -19.25
C ILE A 60 5.81 -52.38 -18.19
N GLN A 61 5.85 -53.52 -17.47
CA GLN A 61 6.85 -53.77 -16.44
C GLN A 61 8.25 -53.98 -17.02
N ALA A 62 8.40 -54.75 -18.09
CA ALA A 62 9.69 -54.98 -18.76
C ALA A 62 10.27 -53.69 -19.37
N ALA A 63 9.40 -52.78 -19.83
CA ALA A 63 9.77 -51.47 -20.33
C ALA A 63 10.02 -50.42 -19.21
N GLY A 64 9.75 -50.76 -17.95
CA GLY A 64 9.98 -49.87 -16.81
C GLY A 64 9.09 -48.63 -16.77
N ILE A 65 7.88 -48.70 -17.33
CA ILE A 65 6.96 -47.56 -17.40
C ILE A 65 6.33 -47.31 -16.02
N ILE A 66 6.44 -46.07 -15.53
CA ILE A 66 5.88 -45.64 -14.24
C ILE A 66 4.68 -44.72 -14.51
N LEU A 67 3.57 -45.03 -13.85
CA LEU A 67 2.35 -44.21 -13.88
C LEU A 67 2.28 -43.35 -12.61
N ALA A 68 2.01 -42.06 -12.79
CA ALA A 68 1.72 -41.14 -11.70
C ALA A 68 0.31 -40.56 -11.89
N PRO A 69 -0.56 -40.57 -10.87
CA PRO A 69 -1.88 -39.97 -10.96
C PRO A 69 -1.75 -38.44 -11.13
N VAL A 70 -2.50 -37.88 -12.07
CA VAL A 70 -2.57 -36.42 -12.25
C VAL A 70 -3.53 -35.86 -11.20
N GLY A 71 -3.07 -34.87 -10.43
CA GLY A 71 -3.86 -34.15 -9.45
C GLY A 71 -3.78 -32.65 -9.69
N SER A 72 -4.85 -31.92 -9.34
CA SER A 72 -4.83 -30.46 -9.32
C SER A 72 -4.02 -29.96 -8.14
N GLY A 73 -3.22 -28.91 -8.37
CA GLY A 73 -2.40 -28.27 -7.34
C GLY A 73 -1.98 -26.88 -7.81
N SER A 74 -1.53 -26.04 -6.88
CA SER A 74 -0.90 -24.77 -7.25
C SER A 74 0.58 -25.01 -7.53
N LEU A 75 1.05 -24.57 -8.70
CA LEU A 75 2.47 -24.53 -8.98
C LEU A 75 3.06 -23.32 -8.25
N SER A 76 3.75 -23.57 -7.14
CA SER A 76 4.56 -22.55 -6.47
C SER A 76 5.84 -22.32 -7.28
N ALA A 77 5.71 -21.77 -8.48
CA ALA A 77 6.87 -21.28 -9.23
C ALA A 77 7.37 -20.03 -8.49
N GLU A 78 8.40 -20.21 -7.66
CA GLU A 78 9.08 -19.09 -7.03
C GLU A 78 9.92 -18.36 -8.08
N ILE A 79 9.46 -17.18 -8.49
CA ILE A 79 10.22 -16.32 -9.39
C ILE A 79 11.07 -15.40 -8.53
N VAL A 80 12.35 -15.75 -8.37
CA VAL A 80 13.32 -14.90 -7.69
C VAL A 80 13.67 -13.73 -8.60
N ALA A 81 13.19 -12.54 -8.26
CA ALA A 81 13.51 -11.29 -8.96
C ALA A 81 14.48 -10.45 -8.15
N GLN A 82 15.50 -9.90 -8.81
CA GLN A 82 16.43 -8.94 -8.21
C GLN A 82 15.79 -7.54 -8.21
N GLY A 83 15.95 -6.80 -7.12
CA GLY A 83 15.45 -5.43 -6.98
C GLY A 83 16.50 -4.52 -6.35
N THR A 84 16.36 -3.21 -6.57
CA THR A 84 17.26 -2.19 -6.02
C THR A 84 16.49 -1.29 -5.06
N VAL A 85 17.11 -0.92 -3.94
CA VAL A 85 16.59 0.09 -3.03
C VAL A 85 16.86 1.47 -3.63
N VAL A 86 15.80 2.15 -4.03
CA VAL A 86 15.85 3.54 -4.48
C VAL A 86 15.31 4.45 -3.38
N GLY A 87 15.92 5.63 -3.24
CA GLY A 87 15.39 6.67 -2.36
C GLY A 87 13.95 7.03 -2.76
N THR A 88 13.13 7.42 -1.79
CA THR A 88 11.79 7.91 -2.10
C THR A 88 11.92 9.18 -2.96
N PRO A 89 11.08 9.39 -3.99
CA PRO A 89 11.10 10.61 -4.80
C PRO A 89 10.95 11.89 -3.97
N GLN A 90 10.39 11.78 -2.77
CA GLN A 90 10.17 12.87 -1.81
C GLN A 90 11.37 13.10 -0.87
N GLY A 91 12.41 12.27 -0.92
CA GLY A 91 13.62 12.36 -0.09
C GLY A 91 14.70 13.29 -0.64
N GLU A 92 14.49 13.87 -1.84
CA GLU A 92 15.44 14.76 -2.50
C GLU A 92 14.85 16.16 -2.66
N ALA A 93 15.63 17.19 -2.32
CA ALA A 93 15.27 18.58 -2.51
C ALA A 93 16.49 19.38 -2.97
N VAL A 94 16.39 19.99 -4.16
CA VAL A 94 17.41 20.89 -4.68
C VAL A 94 17.09 22.30 -4.22
N LEU A 95 17.95 22.86 -3.36
CA LEU A 95 17.78 24.22 -2.85
C LEU A 95 18.53 25.21 -3.74
N ALA A 96 17.79 26.16 -4.33
CA ALA A 96 18.36 27.29 -5.05
C ALA A 96 18.30 28.55 -4.17
N ALA A 97 19.38 29.33 -4.17
CA ALA A 97 19.39 30.65 -3.53
C ALA A 97 18.38 31.57 -4.24
N ARG A 98 17.65 32.38 -3.46
CA ARG A 98 16.63 33.31 -3.98
C ARG A 98 17.21 34.62 -4.52
N ALA A 99 18.44 34.95 -4.13
CA ALA A 99 19.14 36.16 -4.54
C ALA A 99 20.64 35.84 -4.67
N ASP A 100 21.31 36.59 -5.54
CA ASP A 100 22.76 36.52 -5.69
C ASP A 100 23.45 37.05 -4.43
N GLY A 101 24.55 36.41 -4.07
CA GLY A 101 25.28 36.73 -2.85
C GLY A 101 26.51 35.87 -2.64
N VAL A 102 27.21 36.14 -1.54
CA VAL A 102 28.38 35.37 -1.11
C VAL A 102 27.98 34.46 0.04
N ILE A 103 28.43 33.20 0.00
CA ILE A 103 28.20 32.24 1.08
C ILE A 103 29.11 32.63 2.25
N SER A 104 28.53 33.06 3.38
CA SER A 104 29.31 33.41 4.58
C SER A 104 29.50 32.23 5.51
N ARG A 105 28.59 31.25 5.49
CA ARG A 105 28.68 30.02 6.29
C ARG A 105 27.93 28.87 5.65
N VAL A 106 28.51 27.67 5.73
CA VAL A 106 27.82 26.41 5.47
C VAL A 106 27.69 25.66 6.79
N ALA A 107 26.48 25.25 7.16
CA ALA A 107 26.19 24.64 8.46
C ALA A 107 26.21 23.10 8.44
N LEU A 108 26.22 22.50 7.25
CA LEU A 108 26.09 21.06 7.03
C LEU A 108 27.22 20.50 6.18
N ARG A 109 27.50 19.21 6.34
CA ARG A 109 28.44 18.44 5.52
C ARG A 109 27.71 17.39 4.69
N LEU A 110 28.38 16.88 3.66
CA LEU A 110 27.85 15.77 2.87
C LEU A 110 27.68 14.54 3.76
N GLY A 111 26.51 13.92 3.69
CA GLY A 111 26.15 12.75 4.49
C GLY A 111 25.45 13.08 5.82
N ASP A 112 25.37 14.35 6.21
CA ASP A 112 24.63 14.74 7.41
C ASP A 112 23.12 14.55 7.20
N SER A 113 22.42 14.03 8.22
CA SER A 113 20.97 13.95 8.21
C SER A 113 20.34 15.33 8.39
N VAL A 114 19.39 15.70 7.53
CA VAL A 114 18.68 16.99 7.59
C VAL A 114 17.22 16.85 8.01
N ARG A 115 16.65 17.92 8.56
CA ARG A 115 15.22 18.02 8.89
C ARG A 115 14.60 19.27 8.27
N ALA A 116 13.29 19.25 8.07
CA ALA A 116 12.56 20.42 7.59
C ALA A 116 12.77 21.62 8.52
N GLY A 117 13.06 22.79 7.93
CA GLY A 117 13.33 24.02 8.66
C GLY A 117 14.76 24.18 9.18
N GLN A 118 15.64 23.19 8.97
CA GLN A 118 17.04 23.30 9.34
C GLN A 118 17.79 24.27 8.41
N THR A 119 18.62 25.14 8.99
CA THR A 119 19.47 26.05 8.23
C THR A 119 20.62 25.29 7.57
N VAL A 120 20.75 25.40 6.25
CA VAL A 120 21.78 24.73 5.46
C VAL A 120 23.00 25.62 5.24
N ALA A 121 22.77 26.88 4.86
CA ALA A 121 23.81 27.87 4.62
C ALA A 121 23.29 29.29 4.91
N LEU A 122 24.22 30.20 5.19
CA LEU A 122 23.97 31.63 5.29
C LEU A 122 24.60 32.32 4.08
N ILE A 123 23.79 33.13 3.40
CA ILE A 123 24.19 33.88 2.20
C ILE A 123 23.99 35.36 2.48
N GLU A 124 25.03 36.15 2.21
CA GLU A 124 24.98 37.60 2.28
C GLU A 124 24.68 38.16 0.89
N SER A 125 23.51 38.80 0.74
CA SER A 125 23.05 39.38 -0.52
C SER A 125 23.14 40.90 -0.51
N ARG A 126 23.73 41.46 -1.58
CA ARG A 126 23.85 42.91 -1.77
C ARG A 126 22.49 43.57 -1.98
N GLU A 127 21.60 42.93 -2.75
CA GLU A 127 20.26 43.45 -3.03
C GLU A 127 19.45 43.60 -1.74
N ALA A 128 19.45 42.56 -0.90
CA ALA A 128 18.80 42.59 0.40
C ALA A 128 19.35 43.70 1.31
N SER A 129 20.67 43.92 1.30
CA SER A 129 21.29 45.02 2.05
C SER A 129 20.82 46.39 1.56
N THR A 130 20.72 46.60 0.25
CA THR A 130 20.23 47.87 -0.33
C THR A 130 18.78 48.15 0.09
N ILE A 131 17.90 47.15 -0.03
CA ILE A 131 16.49 47.27 0.37
C ILE A 131 16.36 47.60 1.87
N ALA A 132 17.16 46.93 2.71
CA ALA A 132 17.19 47.20 4.14
C ALA A 132 17.67 48.63 4.45
N ALA A 133 18.70 49.12 3.75
CA ALA A 133 19.21 50.47 3.90
C ALA A 133 18.17 51.53 3.49
N GLU A 134 17.52 51.35 2.35
CA GLU A 134 16.45 52.26 1.88
C GLU A 134 15.27 52.30 2.84
N ARG A 135 14.84 51.14 3.35
CA ARG A 135 13.81 51.05 4.38
C ARG A 135 14.22 51.82 5.64
N SER A 136 15.45 51.65 6.11
CA SER A 136 15.94 52.34 7.31
C SER A 136 15.97 53.87 7.12
N ALA A 137 16.37 54.34 5.94
CA ALA A 137 16.38 55.76 5.60
C ALA A 137 14.95 56.33 5.51
N ALA A 138 14.02 55.60 4.91
CA ALA A 138 12.61 55.99 4.86
C ALA A 138 11.97 56.04 6.25
N GLN A 139 12.28 55.07 7.12
CA GLN A 139 11.83 55.07 8.51
C GLN A 139 12.40 56.26 9.30
N ALA A 140 13.69 56.59 9.11
CA ALA A 140 14.30 57.75 9.74
C ALA A 140 13.65 59.09 9.33
N ARG A 141 13.30 59.22 8.04
CA ARG A 141 12.55 60.39 7.53
C ARG A 141 11.15 60.47 8.14
N LEU A 142 10.44 59.34 8.24
CA LEU A 142 9.12 59.29 8.86
C LEU A 142 9.18 59.69 10.35
N THR A 143 10.18 59.22 11.09
CA THR A 143 10.35 59.59 12.50
C THR A 143 10.69 61.07 12.65
N ALA A 144 11.55 61.63 11.80
CA ALA A 144 11.86 63.06 11.82
C ALA A 144 10.63 63.92 11.49
N ALA A 145 9.84 63.54 10.49
CA ALA A 145 8.60 64.24 10.13
C ALA A 145 7.57 64.21 11.27
N ARG A 146 7.47 63.09 12.01
CA ARG A 146 6.60 62.98 13.19
C ARG A 146 7.05 63.83 14.37
N GLN A 147 8.36 64.05 14.52
CA GLN A 147 8.92 64.90 15.58
C GLN A 147 8.83 66.40 15.25
N ALA A 148 8.60 66.74 13.99
CA ALA A 148 8.46 68.12 13.54
C ALA A 148 7.01 68.65 13.57
N LEU A 149 6.04 67.81 13.98
CA LEU A 149 4.65 68.16 14.26
C LEU A 149 4.45 68.38 15.77
#